data_AF-A0A6V7J875-F1
#
_entry.id   AF-A0A6V7J875-F1
#
_cell.length_a   1.000
_cell.length_b   1.000
_cell.length_c   1.000
_cell.angle_alpha   90.00
_cell.angle_beta   90.00
_cell.angle_gamma   90.00
#
_symmetry.space_group_name_H-M   'P 1'
#
loop_
_entity.id
_entity.type
_entity.pdbx_description
1 polymer ?
#
loop_
_entity_poly.entity_id
_entity_poly.type
_entity_poly.pdbx_seq_one_letter_code
_entity_poly.pdbx_strand_id
1 'polypeptide(L)' 'PPMTTVQNQLVGAQEGHDTTLECYVEAFPKPIGYWERDHNSTLQAY' A
#
# COMPACT_ATOMS: atom_id res chain seq x y z
N PRO A 1 -5.46 -12.49 13.18
CA PRO A 1 -5.35 -11.06 12.83
C PRO A 1 -4.55 -10.95 11.52
N PRO A 2 -4.87 -10.03 10.60
CA PRO A 2 -4.08 -9.85 9.39
C PRO A 2 -2.67 -9.36 9.77
N MET A 3 -1.64 -9.93 9.15
CA MET A 3 -0.28 -9.43 9.26
C MET A 3 0.05 -8.62 8.02
N THR A 4 0.46 -7.36 8.19
CA THR A 4 0.87 -6.49 7.08
C THR A 4 2.35 -6.17 7.20
N THR A 5 3.09 -6.41 6.13
CA THR A 5 4.54 -6.16 6.06
C THR A 5 4.82 -5.19 4.92
N VAL A 6 5.54 -4.11 5.23
CA VAL A 6 6.00 -3.11 4.27
C VAL A 6 7.52 -3.11 4.27
N GLN A 7 8.12 -3.45 3.13
CA GLN A 7 9.58 -3.53 3.00
C GLN A 7 10.21 -2.14 3.05
N ASN A 8 9.63 -1.19 2.31
CA ASN A 8 10.12 0.18 2.20
C ASN A 8 9.21 1.14 2.94
N GLN A 9 9.63 1.55 4.14
CA GLN A 9 8.91 2.54 4.96
C GLN A 9 8.91 3.95 4.35
N LEU A 10 9.86 4.22 3.45
CA LEU A 10 9.99 5.47 2.72
C LEU A 10 10.42 5.18 1.29
N VAL A 11 9.68 5.72 0.33
CA VAL A 11 10.01 5.68 -1.09
C VAL A 11 10.06 7.12 -1.61
N GLY A 12 11.21 7.50 -2.15
CA GLY A 12 11.39 8.80 -2.80
C GLY A 12 11.35 8.64 -4.32
N ALA A 13 10.85 9.66 -5.01
CA ALA A 13 10.90 9.75 -6.46
C ALA A 13 11.26 11.19 -6.87
N GLN A 14 11.97 11.32 -7.98
CA GLN A 14 12.17 12.62 -8.61
C GLN A 14 10.88 13.04 -9.32
N GLU A 15 10.67 14.34 -9.49
CA GLU A 15 9.55 14.86 -10.28
C GLU A 15 9.54 14.24 -11.69
N GLY A 16 8.34 13.87 -12.16
CA GLY A 16 8.12 13.23 -13.45
C GLY A 16 8.48 11.73 -13.52
N HIS A 17 8.94 11.13 -12.42
CA HIS A 17 9.24 9.69 -12.38
C HIS A 17 8.14 8.91 -11.65
N ASP A 18 7.79 7.76 -12.21
CA ASP A 18 6.87 6.83 -11.59
C ASP A 18 7.53 6.11 -10.41
N THR A 19 6.71 5.74 -9.43
CA THR A 19 7.15 4.96 -8.27
C THR A 19 6.11 3.92 -7.90
N THR A 20 6.57 2.84 -7.26
CA THR A 20 5.75 1.72 -6.84
C THR A 20 5.78 1.60 -5.33
N LEU A 21 4.60 1.55 -4.73
CA LEU A 21 4.41 1.19 -3.33
C LEU A 21 3.99 -0.27 -3.25
N GLU A 22 4.59 -1.02 -2.33
CA GLU A 22 4.28 -2.44 -2.11
C GLU A 22 4.00 -2.73 -0.65
N CYS A 23 3.06 -3.65 -0.42
CA CYS A 23 2.77 -4.21 0.89
C CYS A 23 2.34 -5.67 0.74
N TYR A 24 2.64 -6.46 1.77
CA TYR A 24 2.27 -7.87 1.83
C TYR A 24 1.28 -8.07 2.97
N VAL A 25 0.16 -8.72 2.68
CA VAL A 25 -0.90 -8.98 3.66
C VAL A 25 -1.16 -10.47 3.75
N GLU A 26 -0.97 -11.03 4.94
CA GLU A 26 -1.30 -12.43 5.26
C GLU A 26 -2.55 -12.46 6.15
N ALA A 27 -3.65 -13.00 5.62
CA ALA A 27 -4.92 -13.09 6.34
C ALA A 27 -5.82 -14.22 5.81
N PHE A 28 -6.72 -14.72 6.67
CA PHE A 28 -7.80 -15.63 6.29
C PHE A 28 -9.13 -15.15 6.90
N PRO A 29 -10.23 -15.09 6.13
CA PRO A 29 -10.34 -15.35 4.68
C PRO A 29 -9.57 -14.30 3.85
N LYS A 30 -9.58 -14.44 2.51
CA LYS A 30 -8.86 -13.52 1.59
C LYS A 30 -9.13 -12.06 1.98
N PRO A 31 -8.08 -11.24 2.23
CA PRO A 31 -8.28 -9.86 2.65
C PRO A 31 -8.79 -8.98 1.51
N ILE A 32 -9.43 -7.88 1.88
CA ILE A 32 -9.71 -6.75 0.98
C ILE A 32 -8.62 -5.70 1.26
N GLY A 33 -7.93 -5.25 0.22
CA GLY A 33 -6.88 -4.24 0.30
C GLY A 33 -7.29 -2.93 -0.38
N TYR A 34 -6.90 -1.80 0.18
CA TYR A 34 -7.01 -0.49 -0.44
C TYR A 34 -5.80 0.37 -0.03
N TRP A 35 -5.45 1.33 -0.87
CA TRP A 35 -4.43 2.32 -0.53
C TRP A 35 -5.09 3.55 0.06
N GLU A 36 -4.54 4.05 1.16
CA GLU A 36 -4.99 5.28 1.80
C GLU A 36 -3.89 6.34 1.71
N ARG A 37 -4.27 7.56 1.38
CA ARG A 37 -3.41 8.73 1.44
C ARG A 37 -3.86 9.60 2.62
N ASP A 38 -2.90 10.26 3.28
CA ASP A 38 -2.99 11.08 4.51
C ASP A 38 -4.17 12.09 4.60
N HIS A 39 -4.88 12.33 3.50
CA HIS A 39 -6.06 13.21 3.41
C HIS A 39 -7.34 12.45 3.08
N ASN A 40 -7.49 11.21 3.58
CA ASN A 40 -8.69 10.39 3.45
C ASN A 40 -9.11 10.13 1.99
N SER A 41 -8.13 10.11 1.08
CA SER A 41 -8.33 9.74 -0.31
C SER A 41 -8.00 8.26 -0.45
N THR A 42 -9.04 7.44 -0.57
CA THR A 42 -8.89 6.01 -0.85
C THR A 42 -8.63 5.80 -2.33
N LEU A 43 -7.53 5.13 -2.67
CA LEU A 43 -7.34 4.55 -3.99
C LEU A 43 -7.75 3.09 -3.89
N GLN A 44 -8.78 2.69 -4.64
CA GLN A 44 -9.15 1.29 -4.75
C GLN A 44 -7.98 0.51 -5.38
N ALA A 45 -7.46 -0.46 -4.64
CA ALA A 45 -6.65 -1.52 -5.23
C ALA A 45 -7.62 -2.60 -5.72
N TYR A 46 -7.45 -3.05 -6.98
CA TYR A 46 -8.24 -4.12 -7.57
C TYR A 46 -7.93 -5.48 -6.93
#